data_AF-A0A5M6CWL9-F1
#
_entry.id   AF-A0A5M6CWL9-F1
#
_cell.length_a   1.000
_cell.length_b   1.000
_cell.length_c   1.000
_cell.angle_alpha   90.00
_cell.angle_beta   90.00
_cell.angle_gamma   90.00
#
_symmetry.space_group_name_H-M   'P 1'
#
loop_
_entity.id
_entity.type
_entity.pdbx_description
1 polymer ?
#
loop_
_entity_poly.entity_id
_entity_poly.type
_entity_poly.pdbx_seq_one_letter_code
_entity_poly.pdbx_strand_id
1 'polypeptide(L)'
;MFLRHIPFLKAVFAYSLTAFGGPQGHIGMMMKTFVQKRKDITEDELIEFNAFCQMLPGPSSTQTVTLIAYKRGGVPLAILTLLIWILPATLLMSAFSFLVTYIDKKSLQTNLFLYIQPMSVGFVAYAAYKMMKRSITNKATVGIMLFAVFATILIKSPWVFPALLFLGGLISNFSNKRIVAEAGKPKPVKWLNLWLFGIIFIIAGICSELARQQQWEHRRIFNLFENFYRFGSIVFGGGQALIPMMLIQFVTLPIQRGGMPYLSAGDLTTGFGLVQAMPGPVFSLCAYVGGMAMSKYGPVWQGVGCFVSIVAIFLPSTLLLLFLFPVYQNLKQHVVIYRALEGMNAIIVGVIWASAILLMMGINKGSFDFMSIVVAFISFCLLQFTKIPAPLIVLAWLLLGFTLHL
;
A
#
# COMPACT_ATOMS: atom_id res chain seq x y z
N MET A 1 -16.15 -25.73 17.69
CA MET A 1 -16.65 -24.70 16.74
C MET A 1 -15.57 -24.15 15.79
N PHE A 2 -14.32 -23.93 16.22
CA PHE A 2 -13.23 -23.40 15.37
C PHE A 2 -12.73 -24.37 14.29
N LEU A 3 -12.72 -25.68 14.57
CA LEU A 3 -12.21 -26.73 13.66
C LEU A 3 -12.88 -26.72 12.27
N ARG A 4 -14.16 -26.33 12.16
CA ARG A 4 -14.88 -26.23 10.89
C ARG A 4 -14.30 -25.18 9.93
N HIS A 5 -13.49 -24.26 10.43
CA HIS A 5 -12.85 -23.21 9.63
C HIS A 5 -11.46 -23.61 9.12
N ILE A 6 -10.89 -24.72 9.56
CA ILE A 6 -9.56 -25.18 9.13
C ILE A 6 -9.44 -25.28 7.60
N PRO A 7 -10.39 -25.88 6.85
CA PRO A 7 -10.27 -25.96 5.39
C PRO A 7 -10.21 -24.58 4.73
N PHE A 8 -10.93 -23.60 5.29
CA PHE A 8 -10.91 -22.21 4.82
C PHE A 8 -9.56 -21.55 5.10
N LEU A 9 -9.03 -21.69 6.31
CA LEU A 9 -7.73 -21.13 6.67
C LEU A 9 -6.57 -21.75 5.87
N LYS A 10 -6.64 -23.05 5.54
CA LYS A 10 -5.70 -23.70 4.61
C LYS A 10 -5.75 -23.06 3.22
N ALA A 11 -6.95 -22.73 2.73
CA ALA A 11 -7.11 -22.04 1.45
C ALA A 11 -6.57 -20.61 1.50
N VAL A 12 -6.80 -19.88 2.59
CA VAL A 12 -6.22 -18.55 2.83
C VAL A 12 -4.69 -18.62 2.86
N PHE A 13 -4.11 -19.62 3.52
CA PHE A 13 -2.67 -19.82 3.56
C PHE A 13 -2.10 -20.11 2.16
N ALA A 14 -2.68 -21.06 1.42
CA ALA A 14 -2.25 -21.34 0.04
C ALA A 14 -2.39 -20.10 -0.86
N TYR A 15 -3.47 -19.33 -0.68
CA TYR A 15 -3.69 -18.07 -1.38
C TYR A 15 -2.60 -17.04 -1.03
N SER A 16 -2.21 -16.91 0.24
CA SER A 16 -1.14 -15.98 0.66
C SER A 16 0.24 -16.29 0.06
N LEU A 17 0.48 -17.53 -0.35
CA LEU A 17 1.73 -17.96 -1.01
C LEU A 17 1.70 -17.83 -2.54
N THR A 18 0.52 -17.69 -3.13
CA THR A 18 0.33 -17.73 -4.59
C THR A 18 -0.27 -16.44 -5.16
N ALA A 19 -0.65 -15.50 -4.30
CA ALA A 19 -1.31 -14.27 -4.69
C ALA A 19 -0.36 -13.25 -5.34
N PHE A 20 0.00 -13.46 -6.60
CA PHE A 20 0.78 -12.51 -7.40
C PHE A 20 -0.11 -11.61 -8.27
N GLY A 21 0.44 -10.50 -8.77
CA GLY A 21 -0.21 -9.65 -9.78
C GLY A 21 -1.08 -8.52 -9.24
N GLY A 22 -0.91 -8.15 -7.96
CA GLY A 22 -1.56 -7.00 -7.34
C GLY A 22 -3.09 -7.12 -7.24
N PRO A 23 -3.82 -6.01 -6.99
CA PRO A 23 -5.25 -6.06 -6.65
C PRO A 23 -6.13 -6.80 -7.68
N GLN A 24 -5.83 -6.69 -8.97
CA GLN A 24 -6.63 -7.37 -10.01
C GLN A 24 -6.33 -8.88 -10.08
N GLY A 25 -5.05 -9.26 -9.97
CA GLY A 25 -4.66 -10.67 -9.85
C GLY A 25 -5.29 -11.31 -8.62
N HIS A 26 -5.26 -10.60 -7.49
CA HIS A 26 -5.88 -11.01 -6.22
C HIS A 26 -7.37 -11.32 -6.40
N ILE A 27 -8.14 -10.43 -7.01
CA ILE A 27 -9.58 -10.65 -7.24
C ILE A 27 -9.83 -11.85 -8.15
N GLY A 28 -9.08 -12.02 -9.24
CA GLY A 28 -9.22 -13.21 -10.11
C GLY A 28 -8.95 -14.52 -9.36
N MET A 29 -7.96 -14.55 -8.48
CA MET A 29 -7.67 -15.71 -7.63
C MET A 29 -8.71 -15.92 -6.53
N MET A 30 -9.27 -14.85 -5.96
CA MET A 30 -10.38 -14.94 -5.02
C MET A 30 -11.63 -15.51 -5.69
N MET A 31 -11.93 -15.08 -6.92
CA MET A 31 -13.03 -15.63 -7.73
C MET A 31 -12.86 -17.14 -7.91
N LYS A 32 -11.68 -17.59 -8.33
CA LYS A 32 -11.40 -19.02 -8.49
C LYS A 32 -11.50 -19.79 -7.17
N THR A 33 -10.93 -19.25 -6.10
CA THR A 33 -10.73 -19.99 -4.84
C THR A 33 -11.97 -19.94 -3.94
N PHE A 34 -12.44 -18.74 -3.60
CA PHE A 34 -13.47 -18.53 -2.59
C PHE A 34 -14.88 -18.51 -3.17
N VAL A 35 -15.05 -18.17 -4.46
CA VAL A 35 -16.35 -18.22 -5.14
C VAL A 35 -16.54 -19.58 -5.83
N GLN A 36 -15.78 -19.89 -6.88
CA GLN A 36 -16.05 -21.04 -7.75
C GLN A 36 -15.77 -22.39 -7.06
N LYS A 37 -14.58 -22.56 -6.46
CA LYS A 37 -14.18 -23.83 -5.83
C LYS A 37 -14.82 -24.06 -4.47
N ARG A 38 -14.69 -23.09 -3.57
CA ARG A 38 -15.11 -23.25 -2.16
C ARG A 38 -16.54 -22.81 -1.90
N LYS A 39 -17.11 -21.95 -2.75
CA LYS A 39 -18.46 -21.38 -2.59
C LYS A 39 -18.67 -20.76 -1.20
N ASP A 40 -17.64 -20.10 -0.66
CA ASP A 40 -17.72 -19.36 0.60
C ASP A 40 -18.59 -18.09 0.43
N ILE A 41 -18.58 -17.51 -0.77
CA ILE A 41 -19.35 -16.33 -1.19
C ILE A 41 -19.77 -16.43 -2.66
N THR A 42 -20.74 -15.62 -3.08
CA THR A 42 -21.16 -15.50 -4.48
C THR A 42 -20.25 -14.54 -5.26
N GLU A 43 -20.38 -14.55 -6.59
CA GLU A 43 -19.69 -13.61 -7.48
C GLU A 43 -20.10 -12.16 -7.20
N ASP A 44 -21.41 -11.91 -7.06
CA ASP A 44 -21.94 -10.58 -6.73
C ASP A 44 -21.38 -10.05 -5.40
N GLU A 45 -21.28 -10.92 -4.39
CA GLU A 45 -20.71 -10.54 -3.09
C GLU A 45 -19.22 -10.22 -3.19
N LEU A 46 -18.45 -10.95 -4.01
CA LEU A 46 -17.04 -10.62 -4.21
C LEU A 46 -16.87 -9.25 -4.87
N ILE A 47 -17.69 -8.98 -5.89
CA ILE A 47 -17.69 -7.70 -6.60
C ILE A 47 -18.10 -6.57 -5.65
N GLU A 48 -19.14 -6.78 -4.83
CA GLU A 48 -19.59 -5.82 -3.82
C GLU A 48 -18.50 -5.56 -2.77
N PHE A 49 -17.89 -6.62 -2.22
CA PHE A 49 -16.84 -6.48 -1.20
C PHE A 49 -15.63 -5.73 -1.75
N ASN A 50 -15.21 -6.06 -2.98
CA ASN A 50 -14.11 -5.37 -3.64
C ASN A 50 -14.45 -3.90 -3.93
N ALA A 51 -15.67 -3.60 -4.38
CA ALA A 51 -16.13 -2.23 -4.59
C ALA A 51 -16.07 -1.45 -3.28
N PHE A 52 -16.64 -2.00 -2.21
CA PHE A 52 -16.61 -1.38 -0.88
C PHE A 52 -15.19 -1.16 -0.36
N CYS A 53 -14.31 -2.16 -0.43
CA CYS A 53 -12.93 -2.02 0.04
C CYS A 53 -12.12 -1.01 -0.78
N GLN A 54 -12.48 -0.73 -2.03
CA GLN A 54 -11.87 0.36 -2.80
C GLN A 54 -12.32 1.76 -2.33
N MET A 55 -13.44 1.84 -1.60
CA MET A 55 -13.93 3.09 -0.99
C MET A 55 -13.31 3.37 0.39
N LEU A 56 -12.61 2.39 0.96
CA LEU A 56 -11.98 2.51 2.27
C LEU A 56 -10.50 2.86 2.14
N PRO A 57 -9.94 3.60 3.11
CA PRO A 57 -8.50 3.67 3.24
C PRO A 57 -7.95 2.29 3.64
N GLY A 58 -6.78 1.96 3.09
CA GLY A 58 -6.04 0.75 3.37
C GLY A 58 -5.86 -0.19 2.17
N PRO A 59 -5.31 -1.40 2.43
CA PRO A 59 -5.04 -2.38 1.41
C PRO A 59 -6.31 -3.12 0.98
N SER A 60 -6.90 -2.71 -0.15
CA SER A 60 -8.21 -3.21 -0.63
C SER A 60 -8.31 -4.73 -0.76
N SER A 61 -7.28 -5.41 -1.30
CA SER A 61 -7.29 -6.87 -1.41
C SER A 61 -7.21 -7.57 -0.04
N THR A 62 -6.46 -6.99 0.90
CA THR A 62 -6.41 -7.49 2.28
C THR A 62 -7.77 -7.34 2.94
N GLN A 63 -8.40 -6.17 2.81
CA GLN A 63 -9.73 -5.93 3.34
C GLN A 63 -10.77 -6.86 2.72
N THR A 64 -10.69 -7.13 1.41
CA THR A 64 -11.62 -8.02 0.71
C THR A 64 -11.54 -9.45 1.25
N VAL A 65 -10.33 -10.03 1.38
CA VAL A 65 -10.19 -11.40 1.94
C VAL A 65 -10.62 -11.44 3.42
N THR A 66 -10.36 -10.37 4.18
CA THR A 66 -10.85 -10.22 5.56
C THR A 66 -12.38 -10.17 5.61
N LEU A 67 -13.06 -9.54 4.64
CA LEU A 67 -14.53 -9.54 4.58
C LEU A 67 -15.13 -10.90 4.21
N ILE A 68 -14.48 -11.66 3.31
CA ILE A 68 -14.87 -13.05 3.01
C ILE A 68 -14.88 -13.85 4.31
N ALA A 69 -13.81 -13.74 5.10
CA ALA A 69 -13.70 -14.41 6.39
C ALA A 69 -14.70 -13.88 7.43
N TYR A 70 -14.93 -12.57 7.47
CA TYR A 70 -15.92 -11.94 8.34
C TYR A 70 -17.32 -12.47 8.06
N LYS A 71 -17.72 -12.60 6.79
CA LYS A 71 -19.01 -13.19 6.42
C LYS A 71 -19.10 -14.67 6.85
N ARG A 72 -18.02 -15.44 6.69
CA ARG A 72 -17.99 -16.88 7.01
C ARG A 72 -17.99 -17.18 8.52
N GLY A 73 -17.32 -16.37 9.33
CA GLY A 73 -17.05 -16.71 10.74
C GLY A 73 -16.93 -15.52 11.70
N GLY A 74 -17.41 -14.34 11.30
CA GLY A 74 -17.40 -13.14 12.13
C GLY A 74 -15.99 -12.59 12.38
N VAL A 75 -15.88 -11.73 13.40
CA VAL A 75 -14.63 -11.03 13.76
C VAL A 75 -13.45 -11.96 14.03
N PRO A 76 -13.58 -13.08 14.80
CA PRO A 76 -12.43 -13.93 15.10
C PRO A 76 -11.82 -14.55 13.83
N LEU A 77 -12.65 -15.01 12.89
CA LEU A 77 -12.16 -15.58 11.64
C LEU A 77 -11.55 -14.51 10.73
N ALA A 78 -12.12 -13.30 10.73
CA ALA A 78 -11.59 -12.16 9.99
C ALA A 78 -10.17 -11.78 10.44
N ILE A 79 -9.95 -11.68 11.76
CA ILE A 79 -8.63 -11.38 12.34
C ILE A 79 -7.64 -12.50 12.03
N LEU A 80 -8.02 -13.77 12.22
CA LEU A 80 -7.13 -14.89 11.93
C LEU A 80 -6.75 -14.97 10.44
N THR A 81 -7.70 -14.67 9.56
CA THR A 81 -7.47 -14.60 8.11
C THR A 81 -6.51 -13.48 7.76
N LEU A 82 -6.68 -12.30 8.36
CA LEU A 82 -5.76 -11.18 8.17
C LEU A 82 -4.33 -11.59 8.56
N LEU A 83 -4.15 -12.19 9.73
CA LEU A 83 -2.84 -12.63 10.21
C LEU A 83 -2.19 -13.63 9.26
N ILE A 84 -2.92 -14.66 8.83
CA ILE A 84 -2.41 -15.67 7.88
C ILE A 84 -2.09 -15.02 6.52
N TRP A 85 -2.93 -14.10 6.04
CA TRP A 85 -2.78 -13.45 4.74
C TRP A 85 -1.53 -12.57 4.66
N ILE A 86 -1.25 -11.78 5.70
CA ILE A 86 -0.11 -10.84 5.67
C ILE A 86 1.22 -11.53 5.96
N LEU A 87 1.21 -12.64 6.72
CA LEU A 87 2.40 -13.21 7.34
C LEU A 87 3.52 -13.62 6.35
N PRO A 88 3.26 -14.35 5.24
CA PRO A 88 4.36 -14.78 4.36
C PRO A 88 5.08 -13.59 3.72
N ALA A 89 4.30 -12.65 3.19
CA ALA A 89 4.83 -11.46 2.53
C ALA A 89 5.63 -10.59 3.51
N THR A 90 5.10 -10.37 4.72
CA THR A 90 5.78 -9.54 5.72
C THR A 90 7.02 -10.21 6.30
N LEU A 91 7.04 -11.53 6.46
CA LEU A 91 8.25 -12.27 6.86
C LEU A 91 9.33 -12.16 5.79
N LEU A 92 8.99 -12.36 4.52
CA LEU A 92 9.94 -12.22 3.42
C LEU A 92 10.50 -10.80 3.33
N MET A 93 9.63 -9.77 3.37
CA MET A 93 10.08 -8.37 3.35
C MET A 93 10.87 -7.99 4.61
N SER A 94 10.55 -8.56 5.77
CA SER A 94 11.38 -8.41 6.98
C SER A 94 12.76 -9.00 6.75
N ALA A 95 12.85 -10.24 6.26
CA ALA A 95 14.12 -10.89 5.95
C ALA A 95 14.95 -10.08 4.94
N PHE A 96 14.32 -9.51 3.90
CA PHE A 96 15.00 -8.62 2.97
C PHE A 96 15.55 -7.36 3.61
N SER A 97 14.92 -6.81 4.65
CA SER A 97 15.51 -5.68 5.38
C SER A 97 16.82 -6.08 6.05
N PHE A 98 16.88 -7.28 6.66
CA PHE A 98 18.12 -7.78 7.27
C PHE A 98 19.16 -8.08 6.20
N LEU A 99 18.74 -8.72 5.10
CA LEU A 99 19.60 -8.99 3.95
C LEU A 99 20.29 -7.70 3.47
N VAL A 100 19.53 -6.63 3.21
CA VAL A 100 20.09 -5.38 2.69
C VAL A 100 20.96 -4.64 3.73
N THR A 101 20.66 -4.75 5.02
CA THR A 101 21.46 -4.14 6.10
C THR A 101 22.80 -4.84 6.30
N TYR A 102 22.81 -6.18 6.33
CA TYR A 102 23.96 -6.98 6.78
C TYR A 102 24.77 -7.61 5.65
N ILE A 103 24.26 -7.62 4.43
CA ILE A 103 25.09 -7.91 3.27
C ILE A 103 26.08 -6.77 3.10
N ASP A 104 27.37 -7.11 3.12
CA ASP A 104 28.42 -6.17 2.78
C ASP A 104 28.35 -5.84 1.28
N LYS A 105 27.82 -4.65 0.99
CA LYS A 105 27.70 -4.12 -0.37
C LYS A 105 29.07 -4.01 -1.06
N LYS A 106 30.19 -3.97 -0.32
CA LYS A 106 31.55 -3.99 -0.89
C LYS A 106 32.06 -5.41 -1.18
N SER A 107 31.76 -6.40 -0.33
CA SER A 107 32.25 -7.77 -0.54
C SER A 107 31.57 -8.48 -1.71
N LEU A 108 30.32 -8.11 -2.00
CA LEU A 108 29.56 -8.76 -3.06
C LEU A 108 30.08 -8.46 -4.48
N GLN A 109 30.89 -7.41 -4.69
CA GLN A 109 31.35 -6.90 -6.00
C GLN A 109 30.27 -6.87 -7.11
N THR A 110 28.99 -6.98 -6.76
CA THR A 110 27.89 -7.20 -7.69
C THR A 110 26.88 -6.08 -7.53
N ASN A 111 26.53 -5.50 -8.68
CA ASN A 111 25.48 -4.49 -8.82
C ASN A 111 24.09 -5.15 -8.86
N LEU A 112 23.84 -6.14 -7.99
CA LEU A 112 22.62 -6.97 -8.00
C LEU A 112 21.32 -6.14 -8.04
N PHE A 113 21.29 -5.03 -7.30
CA PHE A 113 20.12 -4.15 -7.19
C PHE A 113 20.13 -2.95 -8.15
N LEU A 114 21.11 -2.84 -9.06
CA LEU A 114 21.28 -1.68 -9.95
C LEU A 114 20.03 -1.38 -10.76
N TYR A 115 19.45 -2.39 -11.38
CA TYR A 115 18.25 -2.22 -12.23
C TYR A 115 16.94 -2.25 -11.46
N ILE A 116 16.96 -2.63 -10.19
CA ILE A 116 15.74 -2.73 -9.38
C ILE A 116 15.14 -1.34 -9.15
N GLN A 117 15.96 -0.32 -8.95
CA GLN A 117 15.47 1.04 -8.75
C GLN A 117 14.76 1.62 -9.99
N PRO A 118 15.36 1.64 -11.20
CA PRO A 118 14.65 2.11 -12.39
C PRO A 118 13.47 1.20 -12.79
N MET A 119 13.60 -0.12 -12.63
CA MET A 119 12.48 -1.05 -12.85
C MET A 119 11.27 -0.69 -11.98
N SER A 120 11.50 -0.43 -10.69
CA SER A 120 10.48 0.04 -9.74
C SER A 120 9.74 1.27 -10.25
N VAL A 121 10.44 2.25 -10.80
CA VAL A 121 9.80 3.44 -11.40
C VAL A 121 8.87 3.06 -12.55
N GLY A 122 9.30 2.13 -13.42
CA GLY A 122 8.46 1.59 -14.49
C GLY A 122 7.18 0.92 -13.96
N PHE A 123 7.25 0.21 -12.83
CA PHE A 123 6.10 -0.41 -12.19
C PHE A 123 5.13 0.63 -11.60
N VAL A 124 5.64 1.69 -10.97
CA VAL A 124 4.80 2.80 -10.47
C VAL A 124 4.11 3.50 -11.64
N ALA A 125 4.84 3.79 -12.72
CA ALA A 125 4.29 4.41 -13.92
C ALA A 125 3.21 3.54 -14.58
N TYR A 126 3.42 2.22 -14.64
CA TYR A 126 2.42 1.28 -15.14
C TYR A 126 1.16 1.26 -14.26
N ALA A 127 1.34 1.25 -12.94
CA ALA A 127 0.21 1.33 -12.00
C ALA A 127 -0.57 2.65 -12.17
N ALA A 128 0.13 3.78 -12.29
CA ALA A 128 -0.47 5.09 -12.53
C ALA A 128 -1.29 5.09 -13.82
N TYR A 129 -0.71 4.61 -14.93
CA TYR A 129 -1.37 4.52 -16.23
C TYR A 129 -2.62 3.62 -16.21
N LYS A 130 -2.50 2.44 -15.60
CA LYS A 130 -3.62 1.49 -15.48
C LYS A 130 -4.77 2.06 -14.64
N MET A 131 -4.46 2.73 -13.53
CA MET A 131 -5.46 3.40 -12.71
C MET A 131 -6.06 4.61 -13.44
N MET A 132 -5.26 5.38 -14.16
CA MET A 132 -5.69 6.52 -14.97
C MET A 132 -6.77 6.10 -15.98
N LYS A 133 -6.54 5.02 -16.74
CA LYS A 133 -7.52 4.49 -17.70
C LYS A 133 -8.88 4.14 -17.10
N ARG A 134 -8.92 3.78 -15.81
CA ARG A 134 -10.14 3.36 -15.12
C ARG A 134 -10.83 4.51 -14.39
N SER A 135 -10.05 5.41 -13.78
CA SER A 135 -10.55 6.41 -12.85
C SER A 135 -10.71 7.80 -13.47
N ILE A 136 -9.98 8.11 -14.54
CA ILE A 136 -10.03 9.42 -15.21
C ILE A 136 -10.93 9.30 -16.43
N THR A 137 -12.18 9.75 -16.30
CA THR A 137 -13.22 9.55 -17.33
C THR A 137 -13.73 10.84 -17.96
N ASN A 138 -13.42 12.00 -17.39
CA ASN A 138 -13.92 13.29 -17.85
C ASN A 138 -12.89 14.42 -17.63
N LYS A 139 -13.12 15.58 -18.24
CA LYS A 139 -12.22 16.75 -18.14
C LYS A 139 -11.99 17.22 -16.70
N ALA A 140 -13.00 17.12 -15.83
CA ALA A 140 -12.86 17.51 -14.41
C ALA A 140 -11.87 16.58 -13.69
N THR A 141 -11.98 15.26 -13.85
CA THR A 141 -11.04 14.28 -13.28
C THR A 141 -9.62 14.45 -13.83
N VAL A 142 -9.46 14.84 -15.10
CA VAL A 142 -8.15 15.19 -15.68
C VAL A 142 -7.56 16.42 -14.96
N GLY A 143 -8.35 17.48 -14.78
CA GLY A 143 -7.92 18.69 -14.08
C GLY A 143 -7.51 18.42 -12.63
N ILE A 144 -8.31 17.64 -11.90
CA ILE A 144 -8.03 17.22 -10.52
C ILE A 144 -6.73 16.40 -10.46
N MET A 145 -6.55 15.45 -11.38
CA MET A 145 -5.34 14.63 -11.46
C MET A 145 -4.09 15.47 -11.73
N LEU A 146 -4.13 16.37 -12.72
CA LEU A 146 -3.00 17.25 -13.06
C LEU A 146 -2.65 18.17 -11.89
N PHE A 147 -3.66 18.77 -11.25
CA PHE A 147 -3.45 19.59 -10.05
C PHE A 147 -2.77 18.78 -8.94
N ALA A 148 -3.18 17.54 -8.70
CA ALA A 148 -2.54 16.67 -7.72
C ALA A 148 -1.07 16.37 -8.07
N VAL A 149 -0.75 16.16 -9.34
CA VAL A 149 0.64 15.97 -9.80
C VAL A 149 1.49 17.18 -9.41
N PHE A 150 1.08 18.38 -9.82
CA PHE A 150 1.82 19.61 -9.56
C PHE A 150 1.93 19.92 -8.07
N ALA A 151 0.82 19.86 -7.33
CA ALA A 151 0.81 20.13 -5.89
C ALA A 151 1.74 19.16 -5.13
N THR A 152 1.76 17.88 -5.49
CA THR A 152 2.63 16.88 -4.86
C THR A 152 4.11 17.16 -5.12
N ILE A 153 4.48 17.52 -6.35
CA ILE A 153 5.87 17.80 -6.73
C ILE A 153 6.37 19.11 -6.10
N LEU A 154 5.53 20.14 -6.02
CA LEU A 154 5.92 21.48 -5.57
C LEU A 154 5.94 21.61 -4.04
N ILE A 155 4.91 21.13 -3.33
CA ILE A 155 4.74 21.40 -1.90
C ILE A 155 5.57 20.44 -1.04
N LYS A 156 5.79 19.19 -1.49
CA LYS A 156 6.64 18.18 -0.82
C LYS A 156 6.37 17.99 0.69
N SER A 157 5.11 18.08 1.10
CA SER A 157 4.69 17.93 2.51
C SER A 157 3.81 16.68 2.71
N PRO A 158 3.92 15.95 3.84
CA PRO A 158 3.07 14.79 4.13
C PRO A 158 1.58 15.10 4.18
N TRP A 159 1.21 16.36 4.44
CA TRP A 159 -0.18 16.82 4.53
C TRP A 159 -0.82 17.09 3.17
N VAL A 160 -0.03 17.13 2.10
CA VAL A 160 -0.53 17.38 0.74
C VAL A 160 -1.49 16.28 0.33
N PHE A 161 -1.15 15.01 0.56
CA PHE A 161 -2.01 13.90 0.15
C PHE A 161 -3.38 13.89 0.87
N PRO A 162 -3.47 13.97 2.22
CA PRO A 162 -4.76 14.11 2.90
C PRO A 162 -5.56 15.35 2.44
N ALA A 163 -4.90 16.50 2.30
CA ALA A 163 -5.57 17.75 1.89
C ALA A 163 -6.11 17.64 0.45
N LEU A 164 -5.31 17.10 -0.47
CA LEU A 164 -5.72 16.86 -1.84
C LEU A 164 -6.87 15.85 -1.92
N LEU A 165 -6.85 14.76 -1.15
CA LEU A 165 -7.96 13.80 -1.11
C LEU A 165 -9.26 14.47 -0.67
N PHE A 166 -9.22 15.27 0.40
CA PHE A 166 -10.38 16.01 0.88
C PHE A 166 -10.91 16.99 -0.18
N LEU A 167 -10.02 17.79 -0.79
CA LEU A 167 -10.38 18.73 -1.85
C LEU A 167 -10.94 18.02 -3.09
N GLY A 168 -10.31 16.94 -3.54
CA GLY A 168 -10.79 16.14 -4.67
C GLY A 168 -12.18 15.57 -4.40
N GLY A 169 -12.41 15.06 -3.20
CA GLY A 169 -13.72 14.58 -2.76
C GLY A 169 -14.81 15.66 -2.77
N LEU A 170 -14.48 16.87 -2.31
CA LEU A 170 -15.40 18.01 -2.33
C LEU A 170 -15.71 18.49 -3.76
N ILE A 171 -14.68 18.71 -4.59
CA ILE A 171 -14.82 19.25 -5.95
C ILE A 171 -15.62 18.31 -6.84
N SER A 172 -15.41 16.99 -6.69
CA SER A 172 -16.13 15.99 -7.49
C SER A 172 -17.62 15.88 -7.14
N ASN A 173 -18.06 16.40 -5.99
CA ASN A 173 -19.47 16.37 -5.60
C ASN A 173 -20.36 17.27 -6.48
N PHE A 174 -19.78 18.22 -7.21
CA PHE A 174 -20.46 19.04 -8.21
C PHE A 174 -20.70 18.31 -9.56
N SER A 175 -20.22 17.06 -9.70
CA SER A 175 -20.44 16.21 -10.87
C SER A 175 -21.84 15.57 -10.87
N ASN A 176 -22.49 15.48 -12.04
CA ASN A 176 -23.89 15.06 -12.16
C ASN A 176 -24.14 13.53 -12.17
N LYS A 177 -23.13 12.69 -11.94
CA LYS A 177 -23.35 11.22 -11.92
C LYS A 177 -24.22 10.82 -10.71
N ARG A 178 -25.33 10.12 -10.98
CA ARG A 178 -26.13 9.40 -9.99
C ARG A 178 -25.78 7.92 -10.11
N ILE A 179 -25.28 7.34 -9.03
CA ILE A 179 -25.24 5.88 -8.86
C ILE A 179 -26.15 5.61 -7.67
N VAL A 180 -27.30 4.99 -7.94
CA VAL A 180 -28.23 4.53 -6.91
C VAL A 180 -28.01 3.02 -6.82
N ALA A 181 -27.36 2.57 -5.75
CA ALA A 181 -27.31 1.15 -5.43
C ALA A 181 -28.55 0.80 -4.59
N GLU A 182 -29.15 -0.36 -4.82
CA GLU A 182 -30.29 -0.83 -4.04
C GLU A 182 -29.94 -0.91 -2.54
N ALA A 183 -30.84 -0.39 -1.71
CA ALA A 183 -30.67 -0.32 -0.27
C ALA A 183 -30.87 -1.70 0.37
N GLY A 184 -29.83 -2.23 1.01
CA GLY A 184 -29.93 -3.40 1.88
C GLY A 184 -30.58 -3.05 3.22
N LYS A 185 -30.97 -4.08 4.00
CA LYS A 185 -31.51 -3.89 5.36
C LYS A 185 -30.43 -3.32 6.30
N PRO A 186 -30.73 -2.29 7.11
CA PRO A 186 -29.78 -1.68 8.03
C PRO A 186 -29.29 -2.69 9.07
N LYS A 187 -27.99 -2.70 9.35
CA LYS A 187 -27.37 -3.52 10.40
C LYS A 187 -26.97 -2.64 11.59
N PRO A 188 -27.00 -3.16 12.84
CA PRO A 188 -26.59 -2.40 14.01
C PRO A 188 -25.11 -2.00 13.91
N VAL A 189 -24.84 -0.73 14.15
CA VAL A 189 -23.50 -0.13 14.02
C VAL A 189 -22.73 -0.30 15.33
N LYS A 190 -21.54 -0.90 15.26
CA LYS A 190 -20.63 -1.03 16.41
C LYS A 190 -19.64 0.14 16.45
N TRP A 191 -20.04 1.22 17.11
CA TRP A 191 -19.24 2.45 17.26
C TRP A 191 -17.90 2.24 17.97
N LEU A 192 -17.75 1.17 18.76
CA LEU A 192 -16.51 0.84 19.47
C LEU A 192 -15.28 0.83 18.54
N ASN A 193 -15.41 0.29 17.31
CA ASN A 193 -14.29 0.23 16.37
C ASN A 193 -13.84 1.62 15.89
N LEU A 194 -14.78 2.57 15.75
CA LEU A 194 -14.46 3.96 15.40
C LEU A 194 -13.80 4.69 16.56
N TRP A 195 -14.29 4.47 17.79
CA TRP A 195 -13.66 5.03 18.99
C TRP A 195 -12.25 4.48 19.20
N LEU A 196 -12.06 3.16 19.07
CA LEU A 196 -10.73 2.54 19.13
C LEU A 196 -9.80 3.11 18.06
N PHE A 197 -10.30 3.29 16.82
CA PHE A 197 -9.53 3.94 15.77
C PHE A 197 -9.08 5.35 16.17
N GLY A 198 -10.00 6.21 16.60
CA GLY A 198 -9.70 7.59 16.98
C GLY A 198 -8.79 7.70 18.20
N ILE A 199 -9.04 6.91 19.24
CA ILE A 199 -8.25 6.91 20.48
C ILE A 199 -6.82 6.43 20.19
N ILE A 200 -6.64 5.35 19.43
CA ILE A 200 -5.30 4.86 19.07
C ILE A 200 -4.57 5.89 18.21
N PHE A 201 -5.27 6.55 17.26
CA PHE A 201 -4.68 7.62 16.44
C PHE A 201 -4.17 8.78 17.32
N ILE A 202 -4.99 9.26 18.25
CA ILE A 202 -4.65 10.36 19.16
C ILE A 202 -3.48 9.97 20.07
N ILE A 203 -3.53 8.79 20.70
CA ILE A 203 -2.46 8.29 21.56
C ILE A 203 -1.16 8.15 20.77
N ALA A 204 -1.20 7.58 19.55
CA ALA A 204 -0.04 7.45 18.70
C ALA A 204 0.59 8.83 18.38
N GLY A 205 -0.24 9.83 18.07
CA GLY A 205 0.21 11.21 17.83
C GLY A 205 0.87 11.83 19.06
N ILE A 206 0.22 11.75 20.22
CA ILE A 206 0.73 12.28 21.49
C ILE A 206 2.04 11.59 21.87
N CYS A 207 2.10 10.26 21.85
CA CYS A 207 3.30 9.50 22.19
C CYS A 207 4.45 9.81 21.21
N SER A 208 4.16 9.91 19.91
CA SER A 208 5.15 10.28 18.88
C SER A 208 5.76 11.66 19.12
N GLU A 209 4.93 12.63 19.52
CA GLU A 209 5.37 14.00 19.79
C GLU A 209 6.09 14.12 21.14
N LEU A 210 5.61 13.49 22.21
CA LEU A 210 6.28 13.45 23.51
C LEU A 210 7.66 12.78 23.41
N ALA A 211 7.76 11.64 22.71
CA ALA A 211 9.03 10.97 22.48
C ALA A 211 10.02 11.85 21.70
N ARG A 212 9.51 12.73 20.83
CA ARG A 212 10.32 13.71 20.09
C ARG A 212 10.81 14.84 21.01
N GLN A 213 9.93 15.44 21.80
CA GLN A 213 10.23 16.57 22.68
C GLN A 213 11.18 16.17 23.82
N GLN A 214 10.91 15.04 24.47
CA GLN A 214 11.69 14.53 25.61
C GLN A 214 12.92 13.71 25.20
N GLN A 215 13.23 13.63 23.89
CA GLN A 215 14.41 12.92 23.35
C GLN A 215 14.56 11.47 23.85
N TRP A 216 13.49 10.68 23.83
CA TRP A 216 13.55 9.28 24.26
C TRP A 216 14.58 8.49 23.43
N GLU A 217 15.32 7.58 24.08
CA GLU A 217 16.42 6.81 23.49
C GLU A 217 16.03 6.10 22.18
N HIS A 218 14.83 5.55 22.13
CA HIS A 218 14.27 4.87 20.95
C HIS A 218 13.02 5.56 20.39
N ARG A 219 12.94 6.89 20.45
CA ARG A 219 11.79 7.68 19.98
C ARG A 219 11.28 7.32 18.58
N ARG A 220 12.19 6.83 17.72
CA ARG A 220 11.89 6.46 16.33
C ARG A 220 10.79 5.41 16.23
N ILE A 221 10.66 4.50 17.20
CA ILE A 221 9.63 3.46 17.16
C ILE A 221 8.21 4.04 17.30
N PHE A 222 8.05 5.07 18.14
CA PHE A 222 6.78 5.77 18.33
C PHE A 222 6.44 6.58 17.08
N ASN A 223 7.44 7.23 16.47
CA ASN A 223 7.25 7.90 15.19
C ASN A 223 6.90 6.92 14.08
N LEU A 224 7.50 5.73 14.02
CA LEU A 224 7.17 4.71 13.03
C LEU A 224 5.73 4.24 13.20
N PHE A 225 5.31 3.90 14.43
CA PHE A 225 3.93 3.50 14.69
C PHE A 225 2.94 4.57 14.24
N GLU A 226 3.13 5.83 14.64
CA GLU A 226 2.26 6.94 14.23
C GLU A 226 2.21 7.10 12.70
N ASN A 227 3.37 7.15 12.03
CA ASN A 227 3.43 7.36 10.59
C ASN A 227 2.73 6.22 9.82
N PHE A 228 2.96 4.96 10.20
CA PHE A 228 2.31 3.83 9.56
C PHE A 228 0.83 3.74 9.91
N TYR A 229 0.43 4.09 11.13
CA TYR A 229 -0.98 4.19 11.49
C TYR A 229 -1.68 5.26 10.65
N ARG A 230 -1.06 6.43 10.49
CA ARG A 230 -1.54 7.51 9.62
C ARG A 230 -1.64 7.07 8.16
N PHE A 231 -0.64 6.36 7.64
CA PHE A 231 -0.69 5.82 6.28
C PHE A 231 -1.85 4.82 6.11
N GLY A 232 -2.03 3.89 7.06
CA GLY A 232 -3.12 2.91 7.02
C GLY A 232 -4.51 3.55 7.15
N SER A 233 -4.57 4.77 7.67
CA SER A 233 -5.80 5.55 7.86
C SER A 233 -6.17 6.41 6.64
N ILE A 234 -5.21 6.75 5.77
CA ILE A 234 -5.39 7.76 4.71
C ILE A 234 -5.11 7.20 3.31
N VAL A 235 -4.33 6.13 3.17
CA VAL A 235 -3.95 5.63 1.85
C VAL A 235 -5.11 4.92 1.16
N PHE A 236 -5.66 5.55 0.14
CA PHE A 236 -6.63 4.96 -0.79
C PHE A 236 -5.90 4.44 -2.05
N GLY A 237 -6.46 3.42 -2.70
CA GLY A 237 -5.96 2.95 -4.01
C GLY A 237 -4.82 1.92 -3.97
N GLY A 238 -4.54 1.32 -2.82
CA GLY A 238 -3.58 0.20 -2.69
C GLY A 238 -2.12 0.63 -2.49
N GLY A 239 -1.19 -0.33 -2.52
CA GLY A 239 0.21 -0.12 -2.08
C GLY A 239 1.03 0.84 -2.92
N GLN A 240 0.55 1.18 -4.11
CA GLN A 240 1.21 2.10 -5.04
C GLN A 240 1.14 3.55 -4.55
N ALA A 241 0.04 3.92 -3.89
CA ALA A 241 -0.13 5.25 -3.30
C ALA A 241 0.67 5.44 -1.99
N LEU A 242 1.23 4.36 -1.43
CA LEU A 242 1.96 4.40 -0.17
C LEU A 242 3.41 4.91 -0.34
N ILE A 243 4.02 4.65 -1.50
CA ILE A 243 5.40 5.04 -1.82
C ILE A 243 5.67 6.54 -1.71
N PRO A 244 4.88 7.44 -2.34
CA PRO A 244 5.10 8.88 -2.20
C PRO A 244 5.09 9.32 -0.74
N MET A 245 4.15 8.79 0.04
CA MET A 245 4.03 9.11 1.46
C MET A 245 5.28 8.68 2.23
N MET A 246 5.79 7.47 1.96
CA MET A 246 7.04 6.98 2.55
C MET A 246 8.25 7.80 2.11
N LEU A 247 8.35 8.16 0.83
CA LEU A 247 9.46 8.94 0.28
C LEU A 247 9.51 10.33 0.92
N ILE A 248 8.37 11.00 1.05
CA ILE A 248 8.28 12.30 1.70
C ILE A 248 8.61 12.15 3.19
N GLN A 249 7.95 11.22 3.89
CA GLN A 249 8.04 11.10 5.34
C GLN A 249 9.41 10.62 5.85
N PHE A 250 10.00 9.62 5.19
CA PHE A 250 11.19 8.94 5.70
C PHE A 250 12.48 9.36 5.00
N VAL A 251 12.40 9.99 3.83
CA VAL A 251 13.57 10.43 3.06
C VAL A 251 13.64 11.94 2.96
N THR A 252 12.61 12.59 2.42
CA THR A 252 12.67 14.02 2.06
C THR A 252 12.54 14.94 3.26
N LEU A 253 11.53 14.73 4.10
CA LEU A 253 11.22 15.57 5.27
C LEU A 253 12.36 15.61 6.30
N PRO A 254 13.02 14.49 6.65
CA PRO A 254 14.15 14.52 7.59
C PRO A 254 15.31 15.38 7.05
N ILE A 255 15.62 15.28 5.75
CA ILE A 255 16.67 16.07 5.10
C ILE A 255 16.30 17.56 5.13
N GLN A 256 15.05 17.91 4.82
CA GLN A 256 14.56 19.30 4.89
C GLN A 256 14.63 19.88 6.31
N ARG A 257 14.50 19.04 7.34
CA ARG A 257 14.62 19.43 8.76
C ARG A 257 16.08 19.44 9.27
N GLY A 258 17.07 19.29 8.39
CA GLY A 258 18.50 19.25 8.75
C GLY A 258 18.94 17.95 9.41
N GLY A 259 18.10 16.90 9.38
CA GLY A 259 18.40 15.58 9.94
C GLY A 259 18.86 14.57 8.88
N MET A 260 19.29 13.41 9.35
CA MET A 260 19.57 12.27 8.47
C MET A 260 18.26 11.57 8.03
N PRO A 261 18.17 11.09 6.78
CA PRO A 261 17.05 10.27 6.35
C PRO A 261 16.99 8.96 7.15
N TYR A 262 15.78 8.42 7.31
CA TYR A 262 15.54 7.17 8.05
C TYR A 262 16.03 5.97 7.22
N LEU A 263 15.85 6.06 5.90
CA LEU A 263 16.40 5.17 4.88
C LEU A 263 16.71 5.99 3.62
N SER A 264 17.61 5.50 2.76
CA SER A 264 17.90 6.20 1.50
C SER A 264 16.75 6.04 0.49
N ALA A 265 16.64 6.97 -0.46
CA ALA A 265 15.69 6.84 -1.58
C ALA A 265 15.95 5.54 -2.38
N GLY A 266 17.22 5.16 -2.52
CA GLY A 266 17.62 3.92 -3.17
C GLY A 266 17.11 2.70 -2.42
N ASP A 267 17.31 2.61 -1.11
CA ASP A 267 16.84 1.47 -0.31
C ASP A 267 15.30 1.37 -0.34
N LEU A 268 14.58 2.49 -0.25
CA LEU A 268 13.11 2.52 -0.38
C LEU A 268 12.66 1.96 -1.75
N THR A 269 13.32 2.39 -2.82
CA THR A 269 12.99 1.98 -4.19
C THR A 269 13.37 0.52 -4.46
N THR A 270 14.47 0.04 -3.86
CA THR A 270 14.86 -1.37 -3.87
C THR A 270 13.82 -2.22 -3.15
N GLY A 271 13.41 -1.84 -1.95
CA GLY A 271 12.34 -2.55 -1.22
C GLY A 271 11.03 -2.57 -2.01
N PHE A 272 10.67 -1.46 -2.64
CA PHE A 272 9.48 -1.40 -3.50
C PHE A 272 9.61 -2.29 -4.74
N GLY A 273 10.80 -2.47 -5.31
CA GLY A 273 11.00 -3.38 -6.44
C GLY A 273 10.86 -4.83 -6.02
N LEU A 274 11.45 -5.18 -4.88
CA LEU A 274 11.38 -6.52 -4.31
C LEU A 274 9.94 -6.90 -3.94
N VAL A 275 9.14 -5.97 -3.38
CA VAL A 275 7.75 -6.29 -3.01
C VAL A 275 6.87 -6.66 -4.21
N GLN A 276 7.22 -6.23 -5.43
CA GLN A 276 6.49 -6.62 -6.64
C GLN A 276 6.68 -8.11 -7.00
N ALA A 277 7.73 -8.74 -6.48
CA ALA A 277 7.96 -10.17 -6.60
C ALA A 277 7.36 -10.98 -5.45
N MET A 278 6.82 -10.34 -4.42
CA MET A 278 6.28 -11.03 -3.25
C MET A 278 4.82 -11.44 -3.48
N PRO A 279 4.43 -12.68 -3.11
CA PRO A 279 3.02 -13.04 -3.07
C PRO A 279 2.34 -12.30 -1.90
N GLY A 280 1.11 -11.83 -2.11
CA GLY A 280 0.30 -11.22 -1.06
C GLY A 280 0.28 -9.68 -1.09
N PRO A 281 0.09 -9.02 0.07
CA PRO A 281 -0.18 -7.59 0.09
C PRO A 281 1.09 -6.77 -0.19
N VAL A 282 1.01 -5.83 -1.14
CA VAL A 282 2.07 -4.83 -1.43
C VAL A 282 2.45 -4.02 -0.17
N PHE A 283 1.52 -3.89 0.78
CA PHE A 283 1.74 -3.25 2.08
C PHE A 283 2.75 -3.99 2.97
N SER A 284 3.18 -5.21 2.61
CA SER A 284 4.31 -5.89 3.27
C SER A 284 5.62 -5.10 3.16
N LEU A 285 5.73 -4.17 2.21
CA LEU A 285 6.81 -3.18 2.15
C LEU A 285 6.99 -2.42 3.47
N CYS A 286 5.92 -2.17 4.24
CA CYS A 286 6.02 -1.51 5.53
C CYS A 286 6.92 -2.27 6.51
N ALA A 287 6.93 -3.61 6.45
CA ALA A 287 7.83 -4.42 7.27
C ALA A 287 9.29 -4.11 6.92
N TYR A 288 9.61 -4.08 5.62
CA TYR A 288 10.94 -3.74 5.13
C TYR A 288 11.36 -2.33 5.53
N VAL A 289 10.52 -1.33 5.27
CA VAL A 289 10.80 0.09 5.58
C VAL A 289 10.95 0.30 7.09
N GLY A 290 10.10 -0.34 7.89
CA GLY A 290 10.20 -0.34 9.35
C GLY A 290 11.52 -0.91 9.87
N GLY A 291 11.94 -2.05 9.32
CA GLY A 291 13.23 -2.66 9.63
C GLY A 291 14.40 -1.77 9.23
N MET A 292 14.42 -1.29 7.98
CA MET A 292 15.46 -0.39 7.49
C MET A 292 15.57 0.89 8.31
N ALA A 293 14.44 1.46 8.75
CA ALA A 293 14.42 2.65 9.60
C ALA A 293 15.01 2.42 10.99
N MET A 294 14.95 1.19 11.52
CA MET A 294 15.47 0.83 12.85
C MET A 294 16.82 0.10 12.81
N SER A 295 17.35 -0.21 11.62
CA SER A 295 18.59 -0.98 11.42
C SER A 295 19.80 -0.44 12.20
N LYS A 296 19.93 0.89 12.31
CA LYS A 296 21.01 1.57 13.05
C LYS A 296 21.01 1.29 14.56
N TYR A 297 19.89 0.84 15.12
CA TYR A 297 19.77 0.48 16.53
C TYR A 297 20.09 -1.00 16.81
N GLY A 298 20.51 -1.76 15.78
CA GLY A 298 20.90 -3.15 15.88
C GLY A 298 19.80 -4.15 15.46
N PRO A 299 20.13 -5.45 15.38
CA PRO A 299 19.25 -6.48 14.82
C PRO A 299 17.91 -6.62 15.55
N VAL A 300 17.92 -6.49 16.89
CA VAL A 300 16.71 -6.59 17.71
C VAL A 300 15.73 -5.46 17.37
N TRP A 301 16.22 -4.22 17.35
CA TRP A 301 15.39 -3.06 17.02
C TRP A 301 14.95 -3.04 15.56
N GLN A 302 15.75 -3.60 14.64
CA GLN A 302 15.33 -3.85 13.27
C GLN A 302 14.10 -4.78 13.21
N GLY A 303 14.12 -5.89 13.96
CA GLY A 303 12.97 -6.80 14.06
C GLY A 303 11.74 -6.14 14.70
N VAL A 304 11.94 -5.34 15.75
CA VAL A 304 10.87 -4.55 16.38
C VAL A 304 10.28 -3.54 15.39
N GLY A 305 11.13 -2.88 14.59
CA GLY A 305 10.72 -1.97 13.52
C GLY A 305 9.83 -2.65 12.47
N CYS A 306 10.19 -3.86 12.03
CA CYS A 306 9.37 -4.68 11.15
C CYS A 306 7.99 -4.94 11.77
N PHE A 307 7.96 -5.46 13.00
CA PHE A 307 6.71 -5.82 13.69
C PHE A 307 5.78 -4.63 13.91
N VAL A 308 6.30 -3.54 14.46
CA VAL A 308 5.55 -2.31 14.76
C VAL A 308 4.93 -1.74 13.49
N SER A 309 5.67 -1.74 12.38
CA SER A 309 5.20 -1.19 11.11
C SER A 309 4.08 -2.03 10.50
N ILE A 310 4.12 -3.36 10.65
CA ILE A 310 3.06 -4.28 10.21
C ILE A 310 1.78 -4.04 11.04
N VAL A 311 1.89 -3.98 12.36
CA VAL A 311 0.73 -3.72 13.23
C VAL A 311 0.14 -2.37 12.89
N ALA A 312 0.97 -1.32 12.86
CA ALA A 312 0.53 0.04 12.63
C ALA A 312 -0.15 0.24 11.27
N ILE A 313 0.32 -0.41 10.19
CA ILE A 313 -0.29 -0.21 8.87
C ILE A 313 -1.63 -0.94 8.70
N PHE A 314 -1.78 -2.16 9.24
CA PHE A 314 -3.00 -2.95 9.03
C PHE A 314 -4.09 -2.69 10.08
N LEU A 315 -3.73 -2.30 11.31
CA LEU A 315 -4.66 -2.04 12.40
C LEU A 315 -5.74 -0.98 12.07
N PRO A 316 -5.41 0.26 11.64
CA PRO A 316 -6.43 1.27 11.34
C PRO A 316 -7.38 0.82 10.23
N SER A 317 -6.84 0.23 9.17
CA SER A 317 -7.65 -0.26 8.04
C SER A 317 -8.61 -1.38 8.45
N THR A 318 -8.23 -2.20 9.43
CA THR A 318 -9.07 -3.30 9.96
C THR A 318 -10.16 -2.76 10.90
N LEU A 319 -9.82 -1.79 11.76
CA LEU A 319 -10.80 -1.11 12.62
C LEU A 319 -11.85 -0.38 11.78
N LEU A 320 -11.41 0.36 10.76
CA LEU A 320 -12.29 1.05 9.81
C LEU A 320 -13.12 0.06 8.99
N LEU A 321 -12.55 -1.06 8.54
CA LEU A 321 -13.29 -2.11 7.84
C LEU A 321 -14.44 -2.67 8.69
N LEU A 322 -14.15 -3.05 9.93
CA LEU A 322 -15.12 -3.65 10.84
C LEU A 322 -16.16 -2.65 11.34
N PHE A 323 -15.83 -1.35 11.36
CA PHE A 323 -16.77 -0.27 11.62
C PHE A 323 -17.66 0.01 10.41
N LEU A 324 -17.06 0.29 9.25
CA LEU A 324 -17.77 0.79 8.07
C LEU A 324 -18.53 -0.29 7.32
N PHE A 325 -18.15 -1.57 7.41
CA PHE A 325 -18.86 -2.62 6.67
C PHE A 325 -20.34 -2.78 7.10
N PRO A 326 -20.69 -2.78 8.41
CA PRO A 326 -22.08 -2.67 8.84
C PRO A 326 -22.80 -1.39 8.38
N VAL A 327 -22.08 -0.26 8.35
CA VAL A 327 -22.63 1.07 7.99
C VAL A 327 -22.78 1.21 6.48
N TYR A 328 -21.99 0.48 5.68
CA TYR A 328 -21.94 0.57 4.23
C TYR A 328 -23.31 0.34 3.58
N GLN A 329 -24.10 -0.56 4.15
CA GLN A 329 -25.47 -0.82 3.70
C GLN A 329 -26.36 0.42 3.81
N ASN A 330 -26.08 1.31 4.76
CA ASN A 330 -26.75 2.61 4.91
C ASN A 330 -26.09 3.67 4.01
N LEU A 331 -24.77 3.65 3.82
CA LEU A 331 -24.05 4.61 2.96
C LEU A 331 -24.44 4.50 1.48
N LYS A 332 -24.85 3.31 1.01
CA LYS A 332 -25.28 3.08 -0.39
C LYS A 332 -26.38 4.04 -0.87
N GLN A 333 -27.14 4.63 0.05
CA GLN A 333 -28.23 5.55 -0.24
C GLN A 333 -27.75 6.99 -0.57
N HIS A 334 -26.50 7.33 -0.26
CA HIS A 334 -25.99 8.70 -0.39
C HIS A 334 -25.07 8.87 -1.61
N VAL A 335 -25.62 9.45 -2.67
CA VAL A 335 -24.94 9.73 -3.95
C VAL A 335 -23.66 10.56 -3.77
N VAL A 336 -23.62 11.44 -2.75
CA VAL A 336 -22.47 12.29 -2.42
C VAL A 336 -21.19 11.49 -2.19
N ILE A 337 -21.29 10.32 -1.54
CA ILE A 337 -20.13 9.49 -1.19
C ILE A 337 -19.50 8.91 -2.44
N TYR A 338 -20.33 8.43 -3.38
CA TYR A 338 -19.86 7.92 -4.67
C TYR A 338 -19.24 9.01 -5.55
N ARG A 339 -19.79 10.22 -5.52
CA ARG A 339 -19.21 11.36 -6.25
C ARG A 339 -17.86 11.77 -5.68
N ALA A 340 -17.70 11.77 -4.36
CA ALA A 340 -16.42 12.08 -3.72
C ALA A 340 -15.30 11.09 -4.11
N LEU A 341 -15.65 9.81 -4.30
CA LEU A 341 -14.70 8.79 -4.75
C LEU A 341 -14.12 9.06 -6.14
N GLU A 342 -14.89 9.61 -7.06
CA GLU A 342 -14.39 9.94 -8.41
C GLU A 342 -13.23 10.96 -8.32
N GLY A 343 -13.40 12.00 -7.50
CA GLY A 343 -12.36 13.00 -7.24
C GLY A 343 -11.18 12.46 -6.44
N MET A 344 -11.44 11.70 -5.37
CA MET A 344 -10.36 11.05 -4.59
C MET A 344 -9.51 10.11 -5.46
N ASN A 345 -10.14 9.31 -6.33
CA ASN A 345 -9.41 8.46 -7.27
C ASN A 345 -8.56 9.28 -8.25
N ALA A 346 -9.05 10.41 -8.74
CA ALA A 346 -8.26 11.29 -9.60
C ALA A 346 -7.02 11.85 -8.90
N ILE A 347 -7.16 12.26 -7.63
CA ILE A 347 -6.03 12.69 -6.79
C ILE A 347 -5.01 11.56 -6.62
N ILE A 348 -5.45 10.34 -6.31
CA ILE A 348 -4.58 9.18 -6.13
C ILE A 348 -3.77 8.92 -7.40
N VAL A 349 -4.42 8.91 -8.56
CA VAL A 349 -3.73 8.74 -9.85
C VAL A 349 -2.66 9.81 -10.04
N GLY A 350 -2.98 11.08 -9.76
CA GLY A 350 -2.02 12.18 -9.88
C GLY A 350 -0.83 12.06 -8.92
N VAL A 351 -1.07 11.65 -7.67
CA VAL A 351 -0.02 11.42 -6.68
C VAL A 351 0.88 10.25 -7.08
N ILE A 352 0.34 9.16 -7.63
CA ILE A 352 1.15 8.03 -8.12
C ILE A 352 2.01 8.47 -9.31
N TRP A 353 1.48 9.28 -10.24
CA TRP A 353 2.28 9.87 -11.33
C TRP A 353 3.41 10.77 -10.81
N ALA A 354 3.11 11.68 -9.87
CA ALA A 354 4.11 12.51 -9.21
C ALA A 354 5.20 11.66 -8.54
N SER A 355 4.82 10.51 -7.98
CA SER A 355 5.78 9.58 -7.35
C SER A 355 6.73 8.98 -8.36
N ALA A 356 6.23 8.51 -9.50
CA ALA A 356 7.09 7.97 -10.56
C ALA A 356 8.14 9.01 -10.99
N ILE A 357 7.72 10.28 -11.13
CA ILE A 357 8.61 11.40 -11.47
C ILE A 357 9.63 11.64 -10.36
N LEU A 358 9.18 11.78 -9.11
CA LEU A 358 10.07 12.05 -7.96
C LEU A 358 11.07 10.92 -7.71
N LEU A 359 10.66 9.65 -7.90
CA LEU A 359 11.54 8.50 -7.79
C LEU A 359 12.57 8.49 -8.92
N MET A 360 12.16 8.75 -10.17
CA MET A 360 13.10 8.84 -11.31
C MET A 360 14.16 9.92 -11.08
N MET A 361 13.75 11.11 -10.63
CA MET A 361 14.66 12.21 -10.29
C MET A 361 15.57 11.87 -9.11
N GLY A 362 15.17 10.93 -8.25
CA GLY A 362 15.92 10.50 -7.07
C GLY A 362 17.03 9.47 -7.35
N ILE A 363 17.00 8.77 -8.49
CA ILE A 363 17.95 7.70 -8.81
C ILE A 363 19.37 8.25 -9.05
N ASN A 364 19.49 9.40 -9.73
CA ASN A 364 20.79 10.05 -9.92
C ASN A 364 20.70 11.55 -9.63
N LYS A 365 21.31 11.96 -8.52
CA LYS A 365 21.44 13.37 -8.13
C LYS A 365 22.47 14.11 -9.01
N GLY A 366 22.20 14.27 -10.30
CA GLY A 366 22.97 15.18 -11.16
C GLY A 366 23.34 14.70 -12.56
N SER A 367 23.09 13.46 -12.94
CA SER A 367 23.30 12.97 -14.31
C SER A 367 22.05 12.26 -14.85
N PHE A 368 21.64 12.62 -16.07
CA PHE A 368 20.63 11.88 -16.81
C PHE A 368 21.21 10.51 -17.17
N ASP A 369 20.92 9.50 -16.36
CA ASP A 369 21.29 8.12 -16.71
C ASP A 369 20.27 7.55 -17.69
N PHE A 370 20.67 7.53 -18.96
CA PHE A 370 19.86 6.96 -20.05
C PHE A 370 19.47 5.51 -19.77
N MET A 371 20.34 4.71 -19.12
CA MET A 371 20.04 3.32 -18.79
C MET A 371 18.85 3.21 -17.83
N SER A 372 18.80 4.04 -16.80
CA SER A 372 17.67 4.06 -15.86
C SER A 372 16.32 4.33 -16.54
N ILE A 373 16.29 5.24 -17.53
CA ILE A 373 15.07 5.53 -18.31
C ILE A 373 14.68 4.32 -19.16
N VAL A 374 15.66 3.71 -19.85
CA VAL A 374 15.45 2.53 -20.69
C VAL A 374 14.90 1.37 -19.86
N VAL A 375 15.47 1.08 -18.69
CA VAL A 375 15.03 0.00 -17.80
C VAL A 375 13.61 0.24 -17.29
N ALA A 376 13.29 1.47 -16.88
CA ALA A 376 11.94 1.85 -16.47
C ALA A 376 10.93 1.68 -17.62
N PHE A 377 11.30 2.12 -18.83
CA PHE A 377 10.47 2.03 -20.02
C PHE A 377 10.23 0.58 -20.46
N ILE A 378 11.27 -0.25 -20.48
CA ILE A 378 11.15 -1.69 -20.78
C ILE A 378 10.23 -2.36 -19.75
N SER A 379 10.43 -2.08 -18.46
CA SER A 379 9.61 -2.64 -17.39
C SER A 379 8.14 -2.25 -17.54
N PHE A 380 7.85 -0.99 -17.87
CA PHE A 380 6.51 -0.52 -18.19
C PHE A 380 5.92 -1.27 -19.40
N CYS A 381 6.68 -1.40 -20.49
CA CYS A 381 6.24 -2.05 -21.71
C CYS A 381 5.97 -3.53 -21.52
N LEU A 382 6.82 -4.24 -20.77
CA LEU A 382 6.62 -5.64 -20.43
C LEU A 382 5.30 -5.82 -19.67
N LEU A 383 5.01 -4.98 -18.68
CA LEU A 383 3.74 -5.04 -17.93
C LEU A 383 2.51 -4.63 -18.75
N GLN A 384 2.68 -3.72 -19.71
CA GLN A 384 1.57 -3.17 -20.50
C GLN A 384 1.19 -4.04 -21.70
N PHE A 385 2.18 -4.61 -22.38
CA PHE A 385 1.98 -5.30 -23.66
C PHE A 385 2.15 -6.81 -23.57
N THR A 386 2.70 -7.35 -22.47
CA THR A 386 2.87 -8.79 -22.28
C THR A 386 2.03 -9.32 -21.12
N LYS A 387 1.95 -10.65 -21.01
CA LYS A 387 1.31 -11.34 -19.87
C LYS A 387 2.32 -11.82 -18.83
N ILE A 388 3.56 -11.31 -18.88
CA ILE A 388 4.62 -11.75 -17.97
C ILE A 388 4.30 -11.30 -16.54
N PRO A 389 4.24 -12.22 -15.56
CA PRO A 389 4.06 -11.87 -14.16
C PRO A 389 5.15 -10.94 -13.64
N ALA A 390 4.76 -9.95 -12.84
CA ALA A 390 5.66 -9.02 -12.13
C ALA A 390 6.86 -9.71 -11.45
N PRO A 391 6.71 -10.83 -10.71
CA PRO A 391 7.85 -11.52 -10.10
C PRO A 391 8.93 -11.98 -11.09
N LEU A 392 8.54 -12.42 -12.29
CA LEU A 392 9.50 -12.85 -13.31
C LEU A 392 10.28 -11.67 -13.88
N ILE A 393 9.65 -10.51 -14.01
CA ILE A 393 10.33 -9.28 -14.45
C ILE A 393 11.37 -8.85 -13.40
N VAL A 394 11.01 -8.91 -12.10
CA VAL A 394 11.94 -8.61 -11.00
C VAL A 394 13.13 -9.57 -11.01
N LEU A 395 12.88 -10.87 -11.13
CA LEU A 395 13.94 -11.88 -11.19
C LEU A 395 14.85 -11.68 -12.41
N ALA A 396 14.29 -11.34 -13.57
CA ALA A 396 15.07 -11.05 -14.78
C ALA A 396 16.03 -9.87 -14.57
N TRP A 397 15.58 -8.78 -13.95
CA TRP A 397 16.43 -7.63 -13.67
C TRP A 397 17.48 -7.90 -12.58
N LEU A 398 17.16 -8.71 -11.56
CA LEU A 398 18.14 -9.18 -10.58
C LEU A 398 19.24 -10.00 -11.27
N LEU A 399 18.86 -10.95 -12.15
CA LEU A 399 19.81 -11.77 -12.89
C LEU A 399 20.69 -10.92 -13.83
N LEU A 400 20.11 -9.97 -14.55
CA LEU A 400 20.87 -9.06 -15.41
C LEU A 400 21.85 -8.17 -14.62
N GLY A 401 21.44 -7.70 -13.44
CA GLY A 401 22.33 -6.96 -12.53
C GLY A 401 23.48 -7.81 -11.99
N PHE A 402 23.26 -9.12 -11.85
CA PHE A 402 24.27 -10.08 -11.45
C PHE A 402 25.24 -10.43 -12.59
N THR A 403 24.75 -10.66 -13.81
CA THR A 403 25.58 -11.14 -14.95
C THR A 403 26.48 -10.09 -15.57
N LEU A 404 26.17 -8.78 -15.44
CA LEU A 404 27.00 -7.72 -16.02
C LEU A 404 28.34 -7.46 -15.29
N HIS A 405 28.66 -8.27 -14.28
CA HIS A 405 29.93 -8.24 -13.53
C HIS A 405 30.63 -9.61 -13.43
N LEU A 406 30.10 -10.64 -14.11
CA LEU A 406 30.84 -11.86 -14.44
C LEU A 406 31.52 -11.66 -15.79
#